data_AF-A0A1Y4BPG0-F1
#
_entry.id   AF-A0A1Y4BPG0-F1
#
_cell.length_a   1.000
_cell.length_b   1.000
_cell.length_c   1.000
_cell.angle_alpha   90.00
_cell.angle_beta   90.00
_cell.angle_gamma   90.00
#
_symmetry.space_group_name_H-M   'P 1'
#
loop_
_entity.id
_entity.type
_entity.pdbx_description
1 polymer ?
#
loop_
_entity_poly.entity_id
_entity_poly.type
_entity_poly.pdbx_seq_one_letter_code
_entity_poly.pdbx_strand_id
1 'polypeptide(L)'
;MADSETKRVRRTPEERAAEIDSKIGVINQSIEELEAKKQAAIASFDEKIAAAQERIKVLEGKKQEILAPKPPRKPRKTKKQKIQEILKEAQKNGMKPEEIAEKLGINLSE
;
A
#
# COMPACT_ATOMS: atom_id res chain seq x y z
N MET A 1 -48.85 55.02 50.20
CA MET A 1 -47.62 55.82 50.11
C MET A 1 -46.48 54.92 50.61
N ALA A 2 -45.51 54.45 49.86
CA ALA A 2 -45.09 54.71 48.48
C ALA A 2 -44.41 53.43 47.94
N ASP A 3 -44.76 53.02 46.72
CA ASP A 3 -44.05 51.97 45.97
C ASP A 3 -42.66 52.50 45.59
N SER A 4 -41.63 52.14 46.36
CA SER A 4 -40.25 52.36 45.95
C SER A 4 -39.87 51.30 44.93
N GLU A 5 -40.06 51.62 43.65
CA GLU A 5 -39.59 50.84 42.51
C GLU A 5 -38.09 50.50 42.67
N THR A 6 -37.78 49.27 43.05
CA THR A 6 -36.42 48.73 42.94
C THR A 6 -36.03 48.64 41.46
N LYS A 7 -35.52 49.74 40.91
CA LYS A 7 -34.94 49.77 39.56
C LYS A 7 -33.80 48.75 39.51
N ARG A 8 -33.93 47.76 38.63
CA ARG A 8 -32.89 46.76 38.39
C ARG A 8 -31.57 47.46 38.09
N VAL A 9 -30.52 47.12 38.82
CA VAL A 9 -29.17 47.64 38.57
C VAL A 9 -28.77 47.22 37.15
N ARG A 10 -28.42 48.21 36.31
CA ARG A 10 -27.90 47.93 34.97
C ARG A 10 -26.47 47.40 35.12
N ARG A 11 -26.15 46.32 34.40
CA ARG A 11 -24.79 45.77 34.34
C ARG A 11 -23.78 46.85 33.92
N THR A 12 -22.60 46.84 34.53
CA THR A 12 -21.53 47.75 34.13
C THR A 12 -21.06 47.43 32.70
N PRO A 13 -20.39 48.35 32.01
CA PRO A 13 -19.75 48.05 30.73
C PRO A 13 -18.75 46.89 30.81
N GLU A 14 -18.00 46.80 31.91
CA GLU A 14 -16.99 45.75 32.16
C GLU A 14 -17.63 44.38 32.34
N GLU A 15 -18.72 44.28 33.12
CA GLU A 15 -19.47 43.03 33.29
C GLU A 15 -20.05 42.53 31.96
N ARG A 16 -20.51 43.45 31.09
CA ARG A 16 -20.99 43.10 29.76
C ARG A 16 -19.87 42.65 28.83
N ALA A 17 -18.69 43.26 28.91
CA ALA A 17 -17.51 42.84 28.16
C ALA A 17 -17.07 41.43 28.57
N ALA A 18 -16.95 41.16 29.87
CA ALA A 18 -16.59 39.84 30.39
C ALA A 18 -17.61 38.75 29.99
N GLU A 19 -18.91 39.06 29.96
CA GLU A 19 -19.94 38.15 29.48
C GLU A 19 -19.77 37.83 27.98
N ILE A 20 -19.38 38.83 27.17
CA ILE A 20 -19.09 38.65 25.74
C ILE A 20 -17.82 37.82 25.56
N ASP A 21 -16.76 38.10 26.31
CA ASP A 21 -15.50 37.35 26.26
C ASP A 21 -15.71 35.88 26.62
N SER A 22 -16.56 35.59 27.62
CA SER A 22 -16.96 34.22 27.94
C SER A 22 -17.67 33.54 26.78
N LYS A 23 -18.58 34.24 26.07
CA LYS A 23 -19.25 33.70 24.88
C LYS A 23 -18.27 33.45 23.73
N ILE A 24 -17.32 34.36 23.52
CA ILE A 24 -16.24 34.19 22.53
C ILE A 24 -15.40 32.95 22.88
N GLY A 25 -15.06 32.76 24.16
CA GLY A 25 -14.32 31.60 24.63
C GLY A 25 -15.03 30.27 24.32
N VAL A 26 -16.34 30.19 24.59
CA VAL A 26 -17.15 29.00 24.25
C VAL A 26 -17.17 28.74 22.74
N ILE A 27 -17.30 29.79 21.92
CA ILE A 27 -17.29 29.64 20.46
C ILE A 27 -15.93 29.14 19.98
N ASN A 28 -14.82 29.69 20.50
CA ASN A 28 -13.47 29.25 20.15
C ASN A 28 -13.23 27.77 20.49
N GLN A 29 -13.67 27.31 21.67
CA GLN A 29 -13.61 25.89 22.03
C GLN A 29 -14.38 25.02 21.04
N SER A 30 -15.57 25.45 20.60
CA SER A 30 -16.33 24.70 19.59
C SER A 30 -15.64 24.67 18.22
N ILE A 31 -14.94 25.75 17.86
CA ILE A 31 -14.13 25.80 16.63
C ILE A 31 -12.98 24.79 16.72
N GLU A 32 -12.25 24.75 17.83
CA GLU A 32 -11.15 23.80 18.05
C GLU A 32 -11.63 22.34 17.98
N GLU A 33 -12.78 22.02 18.59
CA GLU A 33 -13.38 20.69 18.49
C GLU A 33 -13.78 20.32 17.05
N LEU A 34 -14.32 21.26 16.29
CA LEU A 34 -14.68 21.06 14.89
C LEU A 34 -13.43 20.86 14.02
N GLU A 35 -12.37 21.60 14.28
CA GLU A 35 -11.08 21.42 13.61
C GLU A 35 -10.47 20.06 13.91
N ALA A 36 -10.49 19.61 15.16
CA ALA A 36 -10.03 18.26 15.53
C ALA A 36 -10.82 17.16 14.81
N LYS A 37 -12.16 17.28 14.76
CA LYS A 37 -13.02 16.35 14.02
C LYS A 37 -12.72 16.35 12.52
N LYS A 38 -12.48 17.54 11.95
CA LYS A 38 -12.10 17.69 10.53
C LYS A 38 -10.78 16.98 10.25
N GLN A 39 -9.76 17.14 11.10
CA GLN A 39 -8.46 16.47 10.93
C GLN A 39 -8.59 14.95 11.00
N ALA A 40 -9.36 14.43 11.96
CA ALA A 40 -9.64 13.00 12.07
C ALA A 40 -10.36 12.45 10.82
N ALA A 41 -11.33 13.21 10.29
CA ALA A 41 -12.03 12.85 9.06
C ALA A 41 -11.08 12.84 7.85
N ILE A 42 -10.23 13.86 7.70
CA ILE A 42 -9.23 13.95 6.62
C ILE A 42 -8.32 12.73 6.64
N ALA A 43 -7.76 12.37 7.81
CA ALA A 43 -6.92 11.19 7.94
C ALA A 43 -7.63 9.90 7.47
N SER A 44 -8.91 9.73 7.83
CA SER A 44 -9.70 8.57 7.40
C SER A 44 -9.95 8.54 5.88
N PHE A 45 -10.02 9.71 5.23
CA PHE A 45 -10.19 9.80 3.78
C PHE A 45 -8.85 9.58 3.07
N ASP A 46 -7.74 10.08 3.60
CA ASP A 46 -6.41 9.85 3.06
C ASP A 46 -6.07 8.35 3.05
N GLU A 47 -6.41 7.61 4.09
CA GLU A 47 -6.27 6.14 4.12
C GLU A 47 -7.10 5.46 3.02
N LYS A 48 -8.33 5.91 2.79
CA LYS A 48 -9.19 5.37 1.71
C LYS A 48 -8.63 5.69 0.32
N ILE A 49 -8.08 6.89 0.14
CA ILE A 49 -7.43 7.30 -1.10
C ILE A 49 -6.19 6.45 -1.36
N ALA A 50 -5.34 6.22 -0.34
CA ALA A 50 -4.18 5.37 -0.45
C ALA A 50 -4.57 3.93 -0.84
N ALA A 51 -5.57 3.35 -0.18
CA ALA A 51 -6.07 2.02 -0.51
C ALA A 51 -6.63 1.94 -1.95
N ALA A 52 -7.30 3.00 -2.44
CA ALA A 52 -7.77 3.07 -3.81
C ALA A 52 -6.62 3.15 -4.82
N GLN A 53 -5.58 3.94 -4.53
CA GLN A 53 -4.38 4.04 -5.35
C GLN A 53 -3.62 2.71 -5.43
N GLU A 54 -3.52 1.97 -4.32
CA GLU A 54 -2.93 0.62 -4.33
C GLU A 54 -3.71 -0.35 -5.23
N ARG A 55 -5.05 -0.31 -5.15
CA ARG A 55 -5.90 -1.11 -6.04
C ARG A 55 -5.69 -0.77 -7.51
N ILE A 56 -5.55 0.53 -7.83
CA ILE A 56 -5.22 0.99 -9.19
C ILE A 56 -3.89 0.39 -9.64
N LYS A 57 -2.83 0.50 -8.83
CA LYS A 57 -1.51 -0.07 -9.17
C LYS A 57 -1.55 -1.58 -9.44
N VAL A 58 -2.31 -2.33 -8.64
CA VAL A 58 -2.50 -3.78 -8.85
C VAL A 58 -3.19 -4.05 -10.19
N LEU A 59 -4.24 -3.29 -10.51
CA LEU A 59 -4.98 -3.44 -11.77
C LEU A 59 -4.13 -3.03 -12.98
N GLU A 60 -3.33 -1.99 -12.87
CA GLU A 60 -2.37 -1.58 -13.90
C GLU A 60 -1.32 -2.67 -14.14
N GLY A 61 -0.78 -3.29 -13.09
CA GLY A 61 0.11 -4.44 -13.22
C GLY A 61 -0.54 -5.60 -13.97
N LYS A 62 -1.79 -5.95 -13.62
CA LYS A 62 -2.56 -6.98 -14.34
C LYS A 62 -2.81 -6.60 -15.81
N LYS A 63 -3.13 -5.34 -16.08
CA LYS A 63 -3.32 -4.83 -17.45
C LYS A 63 -2.05 -4.98 -18.27
N GLN A 64 -0.88 -4.68 -17.69
CA GLN A 64 0.41 -4.88 -18.35
C GLN A 64 0.72 -6.35 -18.59
N GLU A 65 0.43 -7.25 -17.64
CA GLU A 65 0.56 -8.71 -17.85
C GLU A 65 -0.34 -9.26 -18.97
N ILE A 66 -1.53 -8.67 -19.16
CA ILE A 66 -2.43 -9.05 -20.26
C ILE A 66 -1.89 -8.53 -21.59
N LEU A 67 -1.43 -7.28 -21.62
CA LEU A 67 -0.95 -6.62 -22.83
C LEU A 67 0.40 -7.20 -23.29
N ALA A 68 1.25 -7.61 -22.36
CA ALA A 68 2.51 -8.30 -22.61
C ALA A 68 2.32 -9.81 -22.36
N PRO A 69 1.87 -10.58 -23.37
CA PRO A 69 1.65 -12.01 -23.20
C PRO A 69 2.94 -12.67 -22.70
N LYS A 70 2.82 -13.46 -21.62
CA LYS A 70 3.95 -14.19 -21.04
C LYS A 70 4.66 -14.97 -22.15
N PRO A 71 5.98 -14.81 -22.31
CA PRO A 71 6.71 -15.52 -23.35
C PRO A 71 6.43 -17.02 -23.21
N PRO A 72 6.27 -17.74 -24.34
CA PRO A 72 5.86 -19.14 -24.33
C PRO A 72 6.78 -19.91 -23.40
N ARG A 73 6.19 -20.57 -22.40
CA ARG A 73 6.95 -21.39 -21.46
C ARG A 73 7.72 -22.41 -22.28
N LYS A 74 9.05 -22.47 -22.10
CA LYS A 74 9.85 -23.53 -22.71
C LYS A 74 9.23 -24.87 -22.30
N PRO A 75 9.00 -25.79 -23.24
CA PRO A 75 8.40 -27.07 -22.93
C PRO A 75 9.24 -27.79 -21.88
N ARG A 76 8.57 -28.48 -20.96
CA ARG A 76 9.25 -29.25 -19.92
C ARG A 76 10.11 -30.31 -20.60
N LYS A 77 11.43 -30.26 -20.38
CA LYS A 77 12.35 -31.25 -20.96
C LYS A 77 12.07 -32.63 -20.39
N THR A 78 11.96 -33.62 -21.27
CA THR A 78 11.82 -35.03 -20.87
C THR A 78 13.14 -35.54 -20.26
N LYS A 79 13.10 -36.66 -19.50
CA LYS A 79 14.32 -37.28 -18.95
C LYS A 79 15.37 -37.56 -20.05
N LYS A 80 14.91 -38.05 -21.21
CA LYS A 80 15.76 -38.31 -22.38
C LYS A 80 16.46 -37.05 -22.90
N GLN A 81 15.73 -35.93 -23.02
CA GLN A 81 16.32 -34.66 -23.49
C GLN A 81 17.37 -34.11 -22.52
N LYS A 82 17.15 -34.25 -21.21
CA LYS A 82 18.15 -33.84 -20.21
C LYS A 82 19.43 -34.66 -20.32
N ILE A 83 19.30 -35.98 -20.49
CA ILE A 83 20.45 -36.87 -20.69
C ILE A 83 21.19 -36.49 -21.98
N GLN A 84 20.47 -36.22 -23.07
CA GLN A 84 21.08 -35.79 -24.33
C GLN A 84 21.81 -34.45 -24.22
N GLU A 85 21.31 -33.48 -23.44
CA GLU A 85 22.00 -32.21 -23.22
C GLU A 85 23.28 -32.36 -22.43
N ILE A 86 23.25 -33.17 -21.37
CA ILE A 86 24.44 -33.48 -20.57
C ILE A 86 25.52 -34.12 -21.45
N LEU A 87 25.14 -35.08 -22.29
CA LEU A 87 26.06 -35.73 -23.22
C LEU A 87 26.60 -34.74 -24.28
N LYS A 88 25.74 -33.87 -24.82
CA LYS A 88 26.16 -32.83 -25.78
C LYS A 88 27.10 -31.80 -25.15
N GLU A 89 26.88 -31.40 -23.90
CA GLU A 89 27.78 -30.50 -23.17
C GLU A 89 29.13 -31.17 -22.89
N ALA A 90 29.13 -32.44 -22.48
CA ALA A 90 30.37 -33.19 -22.28
C ALA A 90 31.20 -33.30 -23.58
N GLN A 91 30.55 -33.57 -24.71
CA GLN A 91 31.19 -33.56 -26.03
C GLN A 91 31.70 -32.18 -26.43
N LYS A 92 30.93 -31.11 -26.19
CA LYS A 92 31.37 -29.73 -26.44
C LYS A 92 32.59 -29.33 -25.61
N ASN A 93 32.70 -29.88 -24.40
CA ASN A 93 33.86 -29.70 -23.53
C ASN A 93 35.05 -30.59 -23.94
N GLY A 94 34.97 -31.27 -25.08
CA GLY A 94 36.07 -32.04 -25.67
C GLY A 94 36.23 -33.45 -25.11
N MET A 95 35.31 -33.94 -24.27
CA MET A 95 35.36 -35.32 -23.79
C MET A 95 34.95 -36.30 -24.88
N LYS A 96 35.72 -37.37 -25.04
CA LYS A 96 35.38 -38.44 -25.98
C LYS A 96 34.22 -39.30 -25.46
N PRO A 97 33.43 -39.94 -26.34
CA PRO A 97 32.31 -40.79 -25.92
C PRO A 97 32.71 -41.91 -24.94
N GLU A 98 33.91 -42.48 -25.11
CA GLU A 98 34.50 -43.50 -24.24
C GLU A 98 34.77 -42.95 -22.83
N GLU A 99 35.43 -41.78 -22.74
CA GLU A 99 35.70 -41.09 -21.47
C GLU A 99 34.41 -40.68 -20.73
N ILE A 100 33.37 -40.35 -21.49
CA ILE A 100 32.04 -40.04 -20.93
C ILE A 100 31.40 -41.32 -20.39
N ALA A 101 31.50 -42.45 -21.10
CA ALA A 101 30.97 -43.73 -20.67
C ALA A 101 31.68 -44.23 -19.40
N GLU A 102 33.02 -44.15 -19.35
CA GLU A 102 33.82 -44.48 -18.16
C GLU A 102 33.42 -43.63 -16.95
N LYS A 103 33.29 -42.30 -17.11
CA LYS A 103 32.86 -41.39 -16.03
C LYS A 103 31.43 -41.64 -15.57
N LEU A 104 30.56 -42.13 -16.46
CA LEU A 104 29.19 -42.52 -16.12
C LEU A 104 29.08 -43.97 -15.63
N GLY A 105 30.18 -44.74 -15.61
CA GLY A 105 30.21 -46.15 -15.21
C GLY A 105 29.46 -47.08 -16.17
N ILE A 106 29.37 -46.70 -17.46
CA ILE A 106 28.68 -47.46 -18.49
C ILE A 106 29.73 -48.25 -19.28
N ASN A 107 29.65 -49.59 -19.21
CA ASN A 107 30.41 -50.45 -20.12
C ASN A 107 29.66 -50.51 -21.45
N LEU A 108 30.19 -49.84 -22.47
CA LEU A 108 29.73 -50.02 -23.85
C LEU A 108 30.26 -51.38 -24.33
N SER A 109 29.47 -52.43 -24.19
CA SER A 109 29.70 -53.68 -24.92
C SER A 109 29.39 -53.44 -26.39
N GLU A 110 30.30 -53.81 -27.29
CA GLU A 110 30.16 -53.71 -28.75
C GLU A 110 28.86 -54.34 -29.28
#